data_AF-A0A7X4KKB1-F1
#
_entry.id   AF-A0A7X4KKB1-F1
#
_cell.length_a   1.000
_cell.length_b   1.000
_cell.length_c   1.000
_cell.angle_alpha   90.00
_cell.angle_beta   90.00
_cell.angle_gamma   90.00
#
_symmetry.space_group_name_H-M   'P 1'
#
loop_
_entity.id
_entity.type
_entity.pdbx_description
1 polymer ?
#
loop_
_entity_poly.entity_id
_entity_poly.type
_entity_poly.pdbx_seq_one_letter_code
_entity_poly.pdbx_strand_id
1 'polypeptide(L)'
;MIPTKKIIQTSTAAALIFGSLHCPSCQASGEETRPAYTWINKDWNIRYVIFVGNEDSMRDRMHAVHGENLAREQGKRNSVYLFYEELFDLTSTFKVAGQESLGVLLLAFDKTGLVTTANVHSVQLTGKLTEIDALVLLVNGNGDRLNRPFYFADWRQVPGADYISPAVCAGDDQGRYGPRWQATFHYSGNFGCREWTAQLYDQDRPYIDVTSYQDRHVYIAEHVGWSRFGDPPKPVIGRHGKVWLCLHECPAGEQPGIIPDIKKWAAKHGFPLPKRPARQPEFPNSNWPDAIYE
;
A
#
# COMPACT_ATOMS: atom_id res chain seq x y z
N MET A 1 73.23 47.34 -38.04
CA MET A 1 71.99 47.24 -37.26
C MET A 1 70.82 46.89 -38.20
N ILE A 2 69.66 46.53 -37.64
CA ILE A 2 68.45 45.98 -38.29
C ILE A 2 67.42 47.12 -38.54
N PRO A 3 66.39 46.99 -39.41
CA PRO A 3 66.10 46.03 -40.49
C PRO A 3 66.48 46.65 -41.87
N THR A 4 65.74 46.77 -43.00
CA THR A 4 64.39 46.41 -43.56
C THR A 4 64.47 46.58 -45.11
N LYS A 5 63.56 46.18 -46.02
CA LYS A 5 62.31 45.38 -46.04
C LYS A 5 62.21 44.74 -47.46
N LYS A 6 61.81 43.48 -47.61
CA LYS A 6 61.40 42.88 -48.90
C LYS A 6 59.96 42.38 -48.79
N ILE A 7 59.22 42.44 -49.89
CA ILE A 7 57.89 41.84 -50.04
C ILE A 7 57.99 40.84 -51.19
N ILE A 8 57.45 39.64 -50.99
CA ILE A 8 57.23 38.64 -52.03
C ILE A 8 55.78 38.14 -51.84
N GLN A 9 55.01 38.11 -52.92
CA GLN A 9 53.69 37.50 -52.94
C GLN A 9 53.81 36.03 -53.36
N THR A 10 53.07 35.15 -52.72
CA THR A 10 52.79 33.79 -53.20
C THR A 10 51.32 33.47 -52.95
N SER A 11 50.64 32.94 -53.97
CA SER A 11 49.23 32.56 -53.87
C SER A 11 49.07 31.13 -53.38
N THR A 12 48.18 30.91 -52.42
CA THR A 12 47.57 29.61 -52.10
C THR A 12 46.15 29.61 -52.69
N ALA A 13 45.84 28.73 -53.64
CA ALA A 13 45.54 27.30 -53.49
C ALA A 13 44.08 27.08 -53.04
N ALA A 14 43.28 26.45 -53.90
CA ALA A 14 41.86 26.21 -53.67
C ALA A 14 41.64 25.04 -52.70
N ALA A 15 40.71 25.20 -51.76
CA ALA A 15 40.31 24.15 -50.82
C ALA A 15 39.21 23.26 -51.41
N LEU A 16 39.36 21.94 -51.30
CA LEU A 16 38.25 21.01 -51.57
C LEU A 16 37.24 21.05 -50.43
N ILE A 17 35.95 21.16 -50.77
CA ILE A 17 34.86 21.00 -49.81
C ILE A 17 34.56 19.51 -49.66
N PHE A 18 34.96 18.92 -48.54
CA PHE A 18 34.65 17.54 -48.17
C PHE A 18 33.75 17.50 -46.93
N GLY A 19 32.63 16.78 -47.03
CA GLY A 19 31.95 16.11 -45.93
C GLY A 19 31.34 16.96 -44.80
N SER A 20 30.01 17.03 -44.78
CA SER A 20 29.24 16.72 -43.56
C SER A 20 27.76 16.53 -43.86
N LEU A 21 27.40 15.29 -44.22
CA LEU A 21 26.02 14.81 -44.18
C LEU A 21 25.54 14.81 -42.72
N HIS A 22 25.00 15.95 -42.28
CA HIS A 22 24.33 16.08 -40.99
C HIS A 22 23.05 15.25 -41.04
N CYS A 23 23.08 14.07 -40.42
CA CYS A 23 21.89 13.25 -40.20
C CYS A 23 21.08 13.87 -39.04
N PRO A 24 19.92 14.51 -39.27
CA PRO A 24 19.21 15.21 -38.20
C PRO A 24 18.44 14.25 -37.26
N SER A 25 18.38 12.96 -37.62
CA SER A 25 17.62 11.92 -36.93
C SER A 25 18.45 11.12 -35.92
N CYS A 26 19.34 11.80 -35.19
CA CYS A 26 19.66 11.42 -33.81
C CYS A 26 18.67 12.11 -32.86
N GLN A 27 17.37 11.95 -33.13
CA GLN A 27 16.34 12.26 -32.13
C GLN A 27 16.58 11.34 -30.92
N ALA A 28 16.33 11.86 -29.72
CA ALA A 28 16.68 11.18 -28.48
C ALA A 28 16.05 9.78 -28.43
N SER A 29 16.79 8.83 -27.85
CA SER A 29 16.18 7.61 -27.31
C SER A 29 15.14 8.06 -26.29
N GLY A 30 13.85 7.98 -26.67
CA GLY A 30 12.75 8.32 -25.78
C GLY A 30 12.89 7.50 -24.51
N GLU A 31 12.98 8.16 -23.35
CA GLU A 31 13.09 7.44 -22.10
C GLU A 31 11.78 6.68 -21.87
N GLU A 32 11.85 5.36 -22.01
CA GLU A 32 10.70 4.47 -21.99
C GLU A 32 9.97 4.58 -20.64
N THR A 33 8.88 5.34 -20.63
CA THR A 33 8.06 5.63 -19.45
C THR A 33 7.42 4.35 -18.96
N ARG A 34 8.06 3.74 -17.95
CA ARG A 34 7.59 2.50 -17.35
C ARG A 34 6.29 2.79 -16.57
N PRO A 35 5.21 2.01 -16.76
CA PRO A 35 3.93 2.17 -16.04
C PRO A 35 4.06 2.27 -14.51
N ALA A 36 5.05 1.60 -13.92
CA ALA A 36 5.36 1.65 -12.49
C ALA A 36 5.85 3.02 -11.96
N TYR A 37 6.26 3.93 -12.83
CA TYR A 37 6.60 5.32 -12.48
C TYR A 37 5.65 6.32 -13.17
N THR A 38 4.51 5.84 -13.67
CA THR A 38 3.48 6.63 -14.33
C THR A 38 2.21 6.57 -13.48
N TRP A 39 1.62 7.73 -13.21
CA TRP A 39 0.55 7.87 -12.21
C TRP A 39 -0.80 8.01 -12.88
N ILE A 40 -1.81 7.30 -12.37
CA ILE A 40 -3.19 7.50 -12.83
C ILE A 40 -3.64 8.91 -12.43
N ASN A 41 -3.97 9.74 -13.41
CA ASN A 41 -4.41 11.11 -13.22
C ASN A 41 -5.86 11.15 -12.70
N LYS A 42 -6.02 10.96 -11.38
CA LYS A 42 -7.29 10.86 -10.67
C LYS A 42 -7.18 11.48 -9.28
N ASP A 43 -8.24 12.14 -8.83
CA ASP A 43 -8.31 12.72 -7.49
C ASP A 43 -8.10 11.67 -6.40
N TRP A 44 -7.28 12.00 -5.40
CA TRP A 44 -7.01 11.11 -4.28
C TRP A 44 -8.21 11.01 -3.34
N ASN A 45 -8.82 9.83 -3.26
CA ASN A 45 -10.05 9.61 -2.51
C ASN A 45 -9.89 8.78 -1.22
N ILE A 46 -8.71 8.23 -0.94
CA ILE A 46 -8.44 7.37 0.22
C ILE A 46 -8.23 8.23 1.48
N ARG A 47 -9.06 8.03 2.52
CA ARG A 47 -8.95 8.66 3.85
C ARG A 47 -7.83 8.02 4.68
N TYR A 48 -7.79 6.68 4.70
CA TYR A 48 -6.72 5.92 5.32
C TYR A 48 -6.53 4.56 4.68
N VAL A 49 -5.35 3.98 4.90
CA VAL A 49 -5.06 2.54 4.81
C VAL A 49 -4.54 2.09 6.17
N ILE A 50 -5.03 0.96 6.67
CA ILE A 50 -4.67 0.37 7.96
C ILE A 50 -4.07 -1.01 7.73
N PHE A 51 -2.92 -1.27 8.34
CA PHE A 51 -2.27 -2.57 8.38
C PHE A 51 -2.32 -3.08 9.81
N VAL A 52 -2.71 -4.33 9.99
CA VAL A 52 -2.82 -5.00 11.29
C VAL A 52 -2.04 -6.30 11.20
N GLY A 53 -1.30 -6.67 12.24
CA GLY A 53 -0.50 -7.91 12.28
C GLY A 53 0.03 -8.21 13.68
N ASN A 54 0.96 -9.16 13.77
CA ASN A 54 1.72 -9.46 14.99
C ASN A 54 2.73 -8.31 15.26
N GLU A 55 2.75 -7.76 16.49
CA GLU A 55 3.57 -6.59 16.86
C GLU A 55 5.05 -6.82 16.56
N ASP A 56 5.60 -7.95 17.04
CA ASP A 56 7.03 -8.26 16.95
C ASP A 56 7.44 -8.49 15.49
N SER A 57 6.60 -9.21 14.72
CA SER A 57 6.81 -9.47 13.28
C SER A 57 6.78 -8.19 12.45
N MET A 58 5.87 -7.24 12.76
CA MET A 58 5.84 -5.94 12.09
C MET A 58 7.09 -5.10 12.45
N ARG A 59 7.57 -5.14 13.71
CA ARG A 59 8.80 -4.43 14.12
C ARG A 59 10.05 -5.02 13.49
N ASP A 60 10.21 -6.34 13.51
CA ASP A 60 11.33 -7.04 12.84
C ASP A 60 11.34 -6.72 11.34
N ARG A 61 10.17 -6.65 10.70
CA ARG A 61 10.00 -6.21 9.33
C ARG A 61 10.45 -4.77 9.13
N MET A 62 9.94 -3.81 9.91
CA MET A 62 10.32 -2.39 9.85
C MET A 62 11.85 -2.19 10.00
N HIS A 63 12.49 -2.93 10.91
CA HIS A 63 13.94 -2.89 11.09
C HIS A 63 14.72 -3.55 9.94
N ALA A 64 14.22 -4.64 9.35
CA ALA A 64 14.89 -5.35 8.27
C ALA A 64 14.86 -4.59 6.93
N VAL A 65 13.75 -3.91 6.60
CA VAL A 65 13.56 -3.35 5.25
C VAL A 65 14.52 -2.23 4.88
N HIS A 66 15.07 -1.47 5.84
CA HIS A 66 16.10 -0.46 5.59
C HIS A 66 17.32 -1.05 4.85
N GLY A 67 17.78 -2.23 5.28
CA GLY A 67 18.87 -2.94 4.61
C GLY A 67 18.51 -3.44 3.20
N GLU A 68 17.24 -3.80 2.98
CA GLU A 68 16.74 -4.21 1.66
C GLU A 68 16.57 -3.02 0.70
N ASN A 69 16.14 -1.86 1.20
CA ASN A 69 15.98 -0.63 0.43
C ASN A 69 17.35 -0.06 0.01
N LEU A 70 18.31 0.05 0.93
CA LEU A 70 19.71 0.39 0.59
C LEU A 70 20.29 -0.56 -0.47
N ALA A 71 19.99 -1.86 -0.40
CA ALA A 71 20.44 -2.83 -1.41
C ALA A 71 19.76 -2.62 -2.79
N ARG A 72 18.49 -2.19 -2.83
CA ARG A 72 17.77 -1.85 -4.07
C ARG A 72 18.31 -0.58 -4.71
N GLU A 73 18.53 0.47 -3.93
CA GLU A 73 19.10 1.74 -4.38
C GLU A 73 20.48 1.52 -5.00
N GLN A 74 21.35 0.77 -4.31
CA GLN A 74 22.68 0.36 -4.78
C GLN A 74 22.66 -0.62 -5.98
N GLY A 75 21.49 -0.90 -6.57
CA GLY A 75 21.33 -1.77 -7.74
C GLY A 75 21.57 -3.26 -7.47
N LYS A 76 21.82 -3.67 -6.22
CA LYS A 76 22.09 -5.07 -5.83
C LYS A 76 20.84 -5.95 -5.88
N ARG A 77 19.65 -5.36 -5.98
CA ARG A 77 18.38 -6.06 -6.22
C ARG A 77 17.54 -5.34 -7.29
N ASN A 78 17.12 -6.10 -8.30
CA ASN A 78 16.19 -5.65 -9.34
C ASN A 78 14.76 -5.59 -8.78
N SER A 79 14.46 -4.52 -8.04
CA SER A 79 13.12 -4.20 -7.55
C SER A 79 12.75 -2.79 -7.97
N VAL A 80 11.51 -2.61 -8.40
CA VAL A 80 11.00 -1.34 -8.93
C VAL A 80 10.70 -0.34 -7.81
N TYR A 81 10.25 -0.85 -6.67
CA TYR A 81 9.84 -0.05 -5.51
C TYR A 81 10.73 -0.32 -4.29
N LEU A 82 10.71 0.62 -3.36
CA LEU A 82 11.19 0.47 -1.99
C LEU A 82 10.05 -0.04 -1.09
N PHE A 83 10.37 -0.54 0.11
CA PHE A 83 9.42 -1.00 1.12
C PHE A 83 9.04 0.15 2.06
N TYR A 84 7.76 0.53 2.09
CA TYR A 84 7.24 1.64 2.92
C TYR A 84 7.42 1.45 4.43
N GLU A 85 7.63 0.21 4.89
CA GLU A 85 7.76 -0.14 6.30
C GLU A 85 9.00 0.52 6.97
N GLU A 86 9.95 1.04 6.19
CA GLU A 86 11.08 1.83 6.70
C GLU A 86 10.64 3.20 7.25
N LEU A 87 9.54 3.75 6.69
CA LEU A 87 9.15 5.13 6.91
C LEU A 87 8.31 5.34 8.19
N PHE A 88 7.78 4.29 8.81
CA PHE A 88 6.76 4.42 9.87
C PHE A 88 6.96 3.49 11.06
N ASP A 89 6.62 4.00 12.24
CA ASP A 89 6.40 3.21 13.46
C ASP A 89 4.94 2.72 13.56
N LEU A 90 4.71 1.67 14.37
CA LEU A 90 3.36 1.23 14.74
C LEU A 90 2.59 2.34 15.46
N THR A 91 1.42 2.69 14.92
CA THR A 91 0.52 3.75 15.42
C THR A 91 -0.17 3.35 16.73
N SER A 92 -0.44 2.06 16.93
CA SER A 92 -0.92 1.51 18.21
C SER A 92 -0.59 0.02 18.33
N THR A 93 -0.53 -0.51 19.56
CA THR A 93 -0.35 -1.95 19.81
C THR A 93 -1.25 -2.45 20.93
N PHE A 94 -1.67 -3.71 20.87
CA PHE A 94 -2.66 -4.31 21.77
C PHE A 94 -2.16 -5.61 22.35
N LYS A 95 -2.05 -5.69 23.68
CA LYS A 95 -1.53 -6.87 24.39
C LYS A 95 -2.68 -7.64 25.04
N VAL A 96 -2.91 -8.87 24.56
CA VAL A 96 -3.98 -9.75 25.04
C VAL A 96 -3.36 -10.93 25.79
N ALA A 97 -3.77 -11.12 27.05
CA ALA A 97 -3.15 -12.11 27.93
C ALA A 97 -3.26 -13.56 27.37
N GLY A 98 -2.11 -14.22 27.22
CA GLY A 98 -2.02 -15.57 26.65
C GLY A 98 -2.19 -15.64 25.13
N GLN A 99 -2.09 -14.51 24.43
CA GLN A 99 -2.08 -14.41 22.97
C GLN A 99 -0.88 -13.56 22.52
N GLU A 100 -0.66 -13.46 21.22
CA GLU A 100 0.36 -12.57 20.66
C GLU A 100 -0.05 -11.09 20.81
N SER A 101 0.93 -10.18 20.78
CA SER A 101 0.63 -8.74 20.75
C SER A 101 0.26 -8.35 19.32
N LEU A 102 -0.78 -7.55 19.13
CA LEU A 102 -1.12 -6.99 17.81
C LEU A 102 -0.43 -5.65 17.60
N GLY A 103 0.17 -5.46 16.43
CA GLY A 103 0.58 -4.16 15.91
C GLY A 103 -0.47 -3.60 14.95
N VAL A 104 -0.59 -2.27 14.92
CA VAL A 104 -1.38 -1.53 13.92
C VAL A 104 -0.56 -0.36 13.39
N LEU A 105 -0.45 -0.26 12.06
CA LEU A 105 0.08 0.90 11.34
C LEU A 105 -1.06 1.54 10.53
N LEU A 106 -1.33 2.82 10.77
CA LEU A 106 -2.34 3.59 10.06
C LEU A 106 -1.65 4.62 9.14
N LEU A 107 -1.80 4.49 7.83
CA LEU A 107 -1.47 5.52 6.85
C LEU A 107 -2.71 6.39 6.61
N ALA A 108 -2.81 7.52 7.30
CA ALA A 108 -3.86 8.52 7.08
C ALA A 108 -3.41 9.54 6.02
N PHE A 109 -4.36 10.06 5.25
CA PHE A 109 -4.12 11.01 4.15
C PHE A 109 -5.05 12.22 4.24
N ASP A 110 -4.70 13.31 3.54
CA ASP A 110 -5.62 14.39 3.20
C ASP A 110 -6.22 14.24 1.78
N LYS A 111 -7.12 15.15 1.40
CA LYS A 111 -7.81 15.13 0.10
C LYS A 111 -6.91 15.42 -1.11
N THR A 112 -5.65 15.78 -0.90
CA THR A 112 -4.64 15.96 -1.97
C THR A 112 -3.75 14.72 -2.13
N GLY A 113 -3.84 13.77 -1.18
CA GLY A 113 -2.99 12.59 -1.10
C GLY A 113 -1.73 12.79 -0.26
N LEU A 114 -1.58 13.90 0.47
CA LEU A 114 -0.50 14.05 1.43
C LEU A 114 -0.75 13.15 2.64
N VAL A 115 0.27 12.40 3.07
CA VAL A 115 0.22 11.59 4.29
C VAL A 115 0.19 12.50 5.52
N THR A 116 -0.77 12.26 6.42
CA THR A 116 -0.93 12.98 7.69
C THR A 116 -0.43 12.18 8.89
N THR A 117 -0.15 10.89 8.73
CA THR A 117 0.58 10.08 9.71
C THR A 117 2.04 10.55 9.85
N ALA A 118 2.50 10.68 11.09
CA ALA A 118 3.91 10.97 11.38
C ALA A 118 4.83 9.84 10.88
N ASN A 119 5.89 10.19 10.16
CA ASN A 119 6.89 9.27 9.63
C ASN A 119 8.26 9.52 10.29
N VAL A 120 9.08 8.48 10.42
CA VAL A 120 10.30 8.49 11.25
C VAL A 120 11.38 9.46 10.73
N HIS A 121 11.32 9.84 9.45
CA HIS A 121 12.24 10.78 8.82
C HIS A 121 11.72 12.23 8.76
N SER A 122 10.48 12.49 9.20
CA SER A 122 9.80 13.79 9.09
C SER A 122 9.77 14.39 7.67
N VAL A 123 9.76 13.54 6.63
CA VAL A 123 9.66 13.97 5.22
C VAL A 123 8.20 14.13 4.80
N GLN A 124 7.94 14.92 3.74
CA GLN A 124 6.62 14.94 3.12
C GLN A 124 6.46 13.66 2.28
N LEU A 125 5.30 12.99 2.41
CA LEU A 125 4.96 11.79 1.64
C LEU A 125 3.63 12.01 0.91
N THR A 126 3.55 11.61 -0.35
CA THR A 126 2.34 11.75 -1.17
C THR A 126 1.93 10.38 -1.73
N GLY A 127 0.69 9.96 -1.48
CA GLY A 127 0.10 8.76 -2.07
C GLY A 127 -0.15 8.92 -3.58
N LYS A 128 0.18 7.89 -4.35
CA LYS A 128 -0.17 7.73 -5.77
C LYS A 128 -0.60 6.30 -6.08
N LEU A 129 -1.41 6.18 -7.13
CA LEU A 129 -1.76 4.93 -7.80
C LEU A 129 -1.04 4.91 -9.15
N THR A 130 -0.33 3.82 -9.43
CA THR A 130 0.40 3.62 -10.70
C THR A 130 -0.49 3.02 -11.79
N GLU A 131 -0.06 3.10 -13.04
CA GLU A 131 -0.74 2.45 -14.18
C GLU A 131 -0.72 0.91 -14.13
N ILE A 132 0.00 0.30 -13.18
CA ILE A 132 -0.02 -1.14 -12.90
C ILE A 132 -0.64 -1.45 -11.53
N ASP A 133 -1.66 -0.67 -11.16
CA ASP A 133 -2.50 -0.89 -9.98
C ASP A 133 -1.76 -0.95 -8.62
N ALA A 134 -0.50 -0.53 -8.55
CA ALA A 134 0.26 -0.45 -7.30
C ALA A 134 0.04 0.91 -6.60
N LEU A 135 -0.22 0.87 -5.30
CA LEU A 135 -0.27 2.04 -4.41
C LEU A 135 1.12 2.31 -3.81
N VAL A 136 1.59 3.54 -3.98
CA VAL A 136 2.95 3.95 -3.62
C VAL A 136 2.97 5.31 -2.92
N LEU A 137 4.00 5.54 -2.10
CA LEU A 137 4.33 6.83 -1.51
C LEU A 137 5.52 7.47 -2.25
N LEU A 138 5.37 8.75 -2.57
CA LEU A 138 6.39 9.60 -3.18
C LEU A 138 7.00 10.55 -2.15
N VAL A 139 8.33 10.60 -2.05
CA VAL A 139 9.04 11.48 -1.11
C VAL A 139 9.09 12.89 -1.69
N ASN A 140 8.56 13.86 -0.95
CA ASN A 140 8.38 15.25 -1.37
C ASN A 140 7.65 15.38 -2.73
N GLY A 141 6.76 14.44 -3.04
CA GLY A 141 6.03 14.36 -4.31
C GLY A 141 6.82 13.83 -5.52
N ASN A 142 8.11 13.50 -5.36
CA ASN A 142 8.97 13.00 -6.44
C ASN A 142 8.90 11.47 -6.55
N GLY A 143 8.93 10.96 -7.79
CA GLY A 143 8.90 9.53 -8.10
C GLY A 143 9.45 9.25 -9.49
N ASP A 144 10.57 8.53 -9.58
CA ASP A 144 11.20 8.09 -10.83
C ASP A 144 12.25 6.99 -10.55
N ARG A 145 13.06 6.62 -11.55
CA ARG A 145 14.06 5.54 -11.42
C ARG A 145 15.23 5.86 -10.48
N LEU A 146 15.51 7.14 -10.28
CA LEU A 146 16.49 7.68 -9.33
C LEU A 146 15.83 7.93 -7.96
N ASN A 147 14.59 8.43 -7.96
CA ASN A 147 13.76 8.70 -6.79
C ASN A 147 12.68 7.62 -6.61
N ARG A 148 13.05 6.38 -6.23
CA ARG A 148 12.11 5.25 -6.31
C ARG A 148 10.94 5.37 -5.33
N PRO A 149 9.68 5.13 -5.78
CA PRO A 149 8.52 5.09 -4.89
C PRO A 149 8.59 3.98 -3.84
N PHE A 150 7.97 4.22 -2.69
CA PHE A 150 7.79 3.23 -1.63
C PHE A 150 6.43 2.54 -1.81
N TYR A 151 6.42 1.27 -2.18
CA TYR A 151 5.20 0.48 -2.34
C TYR A 151 4.60 0.12 -0.98
N PHE A 152 3.27 0.20 -0.86
CA PHE A 152 2.55 -0.20 0.36
C PHE A 152 1.38 -1.17 0.16
N ALA A 153 0.69 -1.15 -0.98
CA ALA A 153 -0.44 -2.03 -1.25
C ALA A 153 -0.75 -2.17 -2.75
N ASP A 154 -1.53 -3.17 -3.11
CA ASP A 154 -2.18 -3.30 -4.42
C ASP A 154 -3.57 -2.65 -4.39
N TRP A 155 -3.99 -2.08 -5.51
CA TRP A 155 -5.37 -1.64 -5.80
C TRP A 155 -6.04 -2.69 -6.70
N ARG A 156 -6.99 -3.45 -6.17
CA ARG A 156 -7.63 -4.57 -6.89
C ARG A 156 -9.04 -4.24 -7.33
N GLN A 157 -9.28 -4.24 -8.64
CA GLN A 157 -10.61 -4.20 -9.24
C GLN A 157 -11.04 -5.62 -9.62
N VAL A 158 -12.23 -6.05 -9.19
CA VAL A 158 -12.81 -7.37 -9.52
C VAL A 158 -13.97 -7.12 -10.49
N PRO A 159 -13.84 -7.46 -11.79
CA PRO A 159 -14.85 -7.13 -12.79
C PRO A 159 -16.25 -7.68 -12.44
N GLY A 160 -17.25 -6.80 -12.42
CA GLY A 160 -18.64 -7.16 -12.09
C GLY A 160 -18.91 -7.44 -10.62
N ALA A 161 -17.96 -7.16 -9.72
CA ALA A 161 -18.10 -7.38 -8.27
C ALA A 161 -17.82 -6.09 -7.48
N ASP A 162 -18.57 -5.03 -7.79
CA ASP A 162 -18.43 -3.67 -7.22
C ASP A 162 -18.71 -3.61 -5.70
N TYR A 163 -19.28 -4.67 -5.11
CA TYR A 163 -19.47 -4.80 -3.67
C TYR A 163 -18.25 -5.36 -2.93
N ILE A 164 -17.24 -5.91 -3.63
CA ILE A 164 -15.93 -6.31 -3.09
C ILE A 164 -14.77 -5.58 -3.77
N SER A 165 -15.03 -4.62 -4.66
CA SER A 165 -13.98 -3.88 -5.36
C SER A 165 -14.42 -2.47 -5.78
N PRO A 166 -13.49 -1.50 -5.96
CA PRO A 166 -12.04 -1.60 -5.74
C PRO A 166 -11.72 -1.93 -4.28
N ALA A 167 -10.65 -2.69 -4.05
CA ALA A 167 -10.16 -3.08 -2.74
C ALA A 167 -8.66 -2.75 -2.63
N VAL A 168 -8.22 -2.32 -1.45
CA VAL A 168 -6.79 -2.19 -1.13
C VAL A 168 -6.33 -3.50 -0.52
N CYS A 169 -5.41 -4.21 -1.18
CA CYS A 169 -4.96 -5.56 -0.83
C CYS A 169 -3.44 -5.62 -0.61
N ALA A 170 -2.98 -6.62 0.14
CA ALA A 170 -1.56 -6.83 0.45
C ALA A 170 -1.08 -8.22 -0.02
N GLY A 171 0.21 -8.52 0.11
CA GLY A 171 0.82 -9.74 -0.45
C GLY A 171 0.24 -11.04 0.11
N ASP A 172 -0.27 -11.00 1.33
CA ASP A 172 -0.99 -12.06 2.03
C ASP A 172 -2.38 -12.35 1.41
N ASP A 173 -3.06 -11.36 0.79
CA ASP A 173 -4.34 -11.59 0.08
C ASP A 173 -4.18 -12.56 -1.10
N GLN A 174 -3.02 -12.55 -1.78
CA GLN A 174 -2.71 -13.49 -2.87
C GLN A 174 -2.69 -14.94 -2.37
N GLY A 175 -2.20 -15.16 -1.14
CA GLY A 175 -2.29 -16.45 -0.44
C GLY A 175 -3.69 -16.76 0.09
N ARG A 176 -4.42 -15.74 0.56
CA ARG A 176 -5.77 -15.83 1.14
C ARG A 176 -6.84 -16.27 0.15
N TYR A 177 -6.75 -15.83 -1.10
CA TYR A 177 -7.76 -16.14 -2.11
C TYR A 177 -7.31 -17.15 -3.18
N GLY A 178 -6.02 -17.50 -3.22
CA GLY A 178 -5.45 -18.42 -4.19
C GLY A 178 -5.96 -19.88 -4.10
N PRO A 179 -5.82 -20.68 -5.18
CA PRO A 179 -6.47 -22.00 -5.34
C PRO A 179 -5.93 -23.11 -4.41
N ARG A 180 -4.99 -22.79 -3.51
CA ARG A 180 -4.44 -23.70 -2.50
C ARG A 180 -4.72 -23.23 -1.07
N TRP A 181 -5.52 -22.17 -0.87
CA TRP A 181 -5.89 -21.73 0.47
C TRP A 181 -6.60 -22.84 1.25
N GLN A 182 -6.25 -22.98 2.52
CA GLN A 182 -6.93 -23.85 3.47
C GLN A 182 -7.01 -23.12 4.80
N ALA A 183 -8.16 -23.21 5.49
CA ALA A 183 -8.36 -22.62 6.82
C ALA A 183 -7.38 -23.14 7.90
N THR A 184 -6.59 -24.17 7.58
CA THR A 184 -5.54 -24.80 8.38
C THR A 184 -4.14 -24.24 8.13
N PHE A 185 -3.92 -23.40 7.10
CA PHE A 185 -2.65 -22.68 6.94
C PHE A 185 -2.70 -21.39 7.77
N HIS A 186 -2.08 -21.44 8.94
CA HIS A 186 -2.38 -20.57 10.09
C HIS A 186 -2.06 -19.07 9.96
N TYR A 187 -1.28 -18.62 8.97
CA TYR A 187 -0.68 -17.28 9.03
C TYR A 187 -1.62 -16.15 8.53
N SER A 188 -2.18 -16.27 7.32
CA SER A 188 -3.01 -15.19 6.72
C SER A 188 -4.45 -15.13 7.23
N GLY A 189 -4.88 -16.07 8.07
CA GLY A 189 -6.27 -16.17 8.53
C GLY A 189 -7.30 -16.28 7.41
N ASN A 190 -8.52 -15.80 7.70
CA ASN A 190 -9.70 -16.01 6.86
C ASN A 190 -10.44 -14.69 6.49
N PHE A 191 -9.85 -13.53 6.80
CA PHE A 191 -10.39 -12.19 6.52
C PHE A 191 -9.31 -11.35 5.83
N GLY A 192 -9.64 -10.68 4.72
CA GLY A 192 -8.72 -9.81 3.98
C GLY A 192 -9.43 -8.70 3.22
N CYS A 193 -8.79 -8.18 2.16
CA CYS A 193 -9.23 -6.95 1.49
C CYS A 193 -10.64 -7.03 0.85
N ARG A 194 -11.08 -8.23 0.44
CA ARG A 194 -12.42 -8.43 -0.13
C ARG A 194 -13.50 -8.45 0.95
N GLU A 195 -13.27 -9.18 2.05
CA GLU A 195 -14.16 -9.17 3.21
C GLU A 195 -14.23 -7.77 3.85
N TRP A 196 -13.12 -7.04 3.88
CA TRP A 196 -13.08 -5.64 4.29
C TRP A 196 -13.98 -4.78 3.40
N THR A 197 -13.78 -4.85 2.08
CA THR A 197 -14.48 -3.97 1.12
C THR A 197 -15.99 -4.24 1.10
N ALA A 198 -16.42 -5.50 1.22
CA ALA A 198 -17.84 -5.83 1.44
C ALA A 198 -18.40 -5.17 2.70
N GLN A 199 -17.70 -5.27 3.84
CA GLN A 199 -18.15 -4.67 5.10
C GLN A 199 -18.09 -3.13 5.11
N LEU A 200 -17.19 -2.54 4.31
CA LEU A 200 -17.11 -1.09 4.09
C LEU A 200 -18.33 -0.59 3.28
N TYR A 201 -18.68 -1.25 2.19
CA TYR A 201 -19.74 -0.79 1.27
C TYR A 201 -21.17 -1.18 1.71
N ASP A 202 -21.33 -2.23 2.52
CA ASP A 202 -22.59 -2.63 3.20
C ASP A 202 -23.11 -1.49 4.11
N GLN A 203 -24.04 -0.65 3.62
CA GLN A 203 -24.48 0.56 4.33
C GLN A 203 -25.25 0.26 5.63
N ASP A 204 -25.92 -0.88 5.71
CA ASP A 204 -26.70 -1.29 6.89
C ASP A 204 -25.80 -1.87 8.01
N ARG A 205 -24.53 -2.17 7.70
CA ARG A 205 -23.55 -2.64 8.68
C ARG A 205 -22.76 -1.49 9.31
N PRO A 206 -22.85 -1.26 10.63
CA PRO A 206 -22.26 -0.10 11.28
C PRO A 206 -20.79 -0.27 11.72
N TYR A 207 -20.15 -1.42 11.50
CA TYR A 207 -18.75 -1.69 11.87
C TYR A 207 -18.10 -2.70 10.91
N ILE A 208 -16.78 -2.76 10.88
CA ILE A 208 -16.03 -3.81 10.14
C ILE A 208 -15.54 -4.84 11.15
N ASP A 209 -16.04 -6.08 11.08
CA ASP A 209 -15.57 -7.21 11.90
C ASP A 209 -14.40 -7.91 11.18
N VAL A 210 -13.17 -7.67 11.64
CA VAL A 210 -11.91 -8.21 11.08
C VAL A 210 -11.56 -9.61 11.62
N THR A 211 -12.49 -10.26 12.32
CA THR A 211 -12.23 -11.55 13.00
C THR A 211 -12.08 -12.71 12.01
N SER A 212 -10.94 -13.41 12.12
CA SER A 212 -10.74 -14.74 11.53
C SER A 212 -11.33 -15.81 12.46
N TYR A 213 -12.46 -16.38 12.07
CA TYR A 213 -13.18 -17.42 12.81
C TYR A 213 -12.82 -18.82 12.28
N GLN A 214 -11.81 -19.46 12.87
CA GLN A 214 -11.51 -20.89 12.67
C GLN A 214 -12.22 -21.72 13.75
N ASP A 215 -12.41 -23.03 13.54
CA ASP A 215 -13.28 -23.84 14.41
C ASP A 215 -12.67 -24.15 15.80
N ARG A 216 -11.38 -23.91 15.99
CA ARG A 216 -10.66 -24.08 17.27
C ARG A 216 -10.05 -22.79 17.80
N HIS A 217 -9.95 -21.75 16.98
CA HIS A 217 -9.27 -20.51 17.32
C HIS A 217 -9.94 -19.32 16.65
N VAL A 218 -10.01 -18.19 17.35
CA VAL A 218 -10.65 -16.97 16.88
C VAL A 218 -9.71 -15.83 17.18
N TYR A 219 -9.24 -15.15 16.14
CA TYR A 219 -8.17 -14.16 16.24
C TYR A 219 -8.33 -13.07 15.19
N ILE A 220 -7.56 -12.00 15.38
CA ILE A 220 -7.32 -11.00 14.33
C ILE A 220 -6.02 -11.43 13.67
N ALA A 221 -6.08 -11.74 12.37
CA ALA A 221 -4.94 -12.14 11.57
C ALA A 221 -4.26 -10.92 10.94
N GLU A 222 -3.10 -11.13 10.31
CA GLU A 222 -2.51 -10.12 9.44
C GLU A 222 -3.47 -9.76 8.30
N HIS A 223 -3.69 -8.46 8.07
CA HIS A 223 -4.50 -7.95 6.96
C HIS A 223 -4.26 -6.46 6.70
N VAL A 224 -4.67 -6.01 5.52
CA VAL A 224 -4.84 -4.60 5.18
C VAL A 224 -6.33 -4.23 5.09
N GLY A 225 -6.64 -2.97 5.41
CA GLY A 225 -7.95 -2.35 5.28
C GLY A 225 -7.83 -0.89 4.83
N TRP A 226 -8.94 -0.26 4.43
CA TRP A 226 -8.93 1.12 3.92
C TRP A 226 -10.30 1.81 4.03
N SER A 227 -10.36 3.11 3.80
CA SER A 227 -11.61 3.87 3.70
C SER A 227 -11.44 5.09 2.81
N ARG A 228 -12.52 5.58 2.17
CA ARG A 228 -12.52 6.80 1.34
C ARG A 228 -13.00 8.02 2.12
N PHE A 229 -12.72 9.23 1.67
CA PHE A 229 -13.29 10.45 2.28
C PHE A 229 -14.82 10.54 2.21
N GLY A 230 -15.45 9.82 1.29
CA GLY A 230 -16.90 9.74 1.14
C GLY A 230 -17.56 8.59 1.94
N ASP A 231 -16.80 7.66 2.50
CA ASP A 231 -17.36 6.55 3.27
C ASP A 231 -17.69 6.99 4.70
N PRO A 232 -18.85 6.57 5.27
CA PRO A 232 -19.14 6.83 6.67
C PRO A 232 -18.08 6.18 7.57
N PRO A 233 -17.68 6.80 8.70
CA PRO A 233 -16.80 6.17 9.67
C PRO A 233 -17.39 4.87 10.20
N LYS A 234 -16.59 3.80 10.21
CA LYS A 234 -17.00 2.46 10.67
C LYS A 234 -15.97 1.93 11.67
N PRO A 235 -16.33 1.77 12.96
CA PRO A 235 -15.49 1.12 13.94
C PRO A 235 -14.93 -0.21 13.41
N VAL A 236 -13.60 -0.31 13.42
CA VAL A 236 -12.87 -1.51 13.02
C VAL A 236 -12.74 -2.36 14.28
N ILE A 237 -13.51 -3.43 14.38
CA ILE A 237 -13.56 -4.29 15.56
C ILE A 237 -13.11 -5.71 15.22
N GLY A 238 -12.58 -6.42 16.21
CA GLY A 238 -12.26 -7.83 16.04
C GLY A 238 -12.08 -8.55 17.35
N ARG A 239 -12.14 -9.87 17.31
CA ARG A 239 -11.96 -10.73 18.47
C ARG A 239 -10.61 -11.41 18.42
N HIS A 240 -9.75 -11.08 19.38
CA HIS A 240 -8.47 -11.75 19.59
C HIS A 240 -8.58 -12.70 20.81
N GLY A 241 -8.72 -13.99 20.53
CA GLY A 241 -8.95 -15.05 21.51
C GLY A 241 -10.30 -14.95 22.23
N LYS A 242 -10.27 -14.46 23.47
CA LYS A 242 -11.46 -14.19 24.30
C LYS A 242 -11.80 -12.70 24.41
N VAL A 243 -10.91 -11.81 23.97
CA VAL A 243 -11.04 -10.37 24.10
C VAL A 243 -11.56 -9.78 22.79
N TRP A 244 -12.48 -8.82 22.89
CA TRP A 244 -12.85 -7.96 21.78
C TRP A 244 -12.03 -6.68 21.81
N LEU A 245 -11.65 -6.18 20.64
CA LEU A 245 -10.88 -4.97 20.43
C LEU A 245 -11.65 -4.04 19.48
N CYS A 246 -11.52 -2.74 19.70
CA CYS A 246 -11.70 -1.74 18.64
C CYS A 246 -10.30 -1.23 18.24
N LEU A 247 -9.95 -1.36 16.97
CA LEU A 247 -8.64 -1.03 16.42
C LEU A 247 -8.60 0.39 15.84
N HIS A 248 -9.70 0.85 15.23
CA HIS A 248 -9.79 2.16 14.58
C HIS A 248 -11.25 2.66 14.45
N GLU A 249 -11.42 3.96 14.19
CA GLU A 249 -12.71 4.68 14.09
C GLU A 249 -13.73 4.37 15.19
N CYS A 250 -13.28 4.17 16.43
CA CYS A 250 -14.13 3.77 17.55
C CYS A 250 -15.23 4.82 17.84
N PRO A 251 -16.46 4.36 18.17
CA PRO A 251 -17.65 5.20 18.10
C PRO A 251 -17.64 6.31 19.17
N ALA A 252 -18.32 7.42 18.89
CA ALA A 252 -18.44 8.57 19.79
C ALA A 252 -17.10 9.17 20.27
N GLY A 253 -16.00 8.98 19.53
CA GLY A 253 -14.66 9.50 19.88
C GLY A 253 -13.91 8.64 20.90
N GLU A 254 -14.35 7.40 21.13
CA GLU A 254 -13.60 6.41 21.90
C GLU A 254 -12.20 6.19 21.29
N GLN A 255 -11.23 5.85 22.15
CA GLN A 255 -9.89 5.48 21.69
C GLN A 255 -9.85 3.98 21.35
N PRO A 256 -9.00 3.55 20.40
CA PRO A 256 -8.70 2.15 20.18
C PRO A 256 -8.29 1.43 21.46
N GLY A 257 -8.81 0.22 21.68
CA GLY A 257 -8.59 -0.51 22.93
C GLY A 257 -9.46 -1.74 23.11
N ILE A 258 -9.41 -2.29 24.32
CA ILE A 258 -10.19 -3.47 24.73
C ILE A 258 -11.66 -3.09 24.93
N ILE A 259 -12.55 -3.81 24.26
CA ILE A 259 -14.00 -3.83 24.50
C ILE A 259 -14.27 -4.89 25.59
N PRO A 260 -14.57 -4.51 26.86
CA PRO A 260 -14.64 -5.49 27.95
C PRO A 260 -15.88 -6.39 27.91
N ASP A 261 -16.96 -5.89 27.31
CA ASP A 261 -18.23 -6.60 27.11
C ASP A 261 -18.85 -6.15 25.79
N ILE A 262 -18.68 -6.97 24.75
CA ILE A 262 -19.20 -6.68 23.40
C ILE A 262 -20.71 -6.50 23.36
N LYS A 263 -21.47 -7.11 24.28
CA LYS A 263 -22.93 -6.95 24.33
C LYS A 263 -23.32 -5.58 24.86
N LYS A 264 -22.66 -5.12 25.94
CA LYS A 264 -22.87 -3.76 26.47
C LYS A 264 -22.38 -2.69 25.50
N TRP A 265 -21.25 -2.91 24.84
CA TRP A 265 -20.71 -1.98 23.84
C TRP A 265 -21.65 -1.86 22.64
N ALA A 266 -22.05 -2.98 22.02
CA ALA A 266 -23.00 -2.94 20.90
C ALA A 266 -24.32 -2.26 21.30
N ALA A 267 -24.89 -2.59 22.46
CA ALA A 267 -26.10 -1.96 22.97
C ALA A 267 -25.95 -0.46 23.25
N LYS A 268 -24.80 -0.01 23.76
CA LYS A 268 -24.48 1.41 24.01
C LYS A 268 -24.51 2.25 22.73
N HIS A 269 -24.08 1.67 21.61
CA HIS A 269 -23.99 2.37 20.32
C HIS A 269 -25.15 2.04 19.36
N GLY A 270 -26.13 1.25 19.79
CA GLY A 270 -27.27 0.83 18.96
C GLY A 270 -26.92 -0.20 17.87
N PHE A 271 -25.76 -0.85 17.97
CA PHE A 271 -25.25 -1.77 16.98
C PHE A 271 -25.79 -3.21 17.19
N PRO A 272 -25.92 -4.01 16.11
CA PRO A 272 -26.12 -5.45 16.24
C PRO A 272 -24.90 -6.12 16.89
N LEU A 273 -25.08 -7.32 17.45
CA LEU A 273 -23.94 -8.13 17.89
C LEU A 273 -23.16 -8.67 16.68
N PRO A 274 -21.81 -8.71 16.73
CA PRO A 274 -21.00 -9.42 15.74
C PRO A 274 -21.40 -10.88 15.55
N LYS A 275 -21.34 -11.36 14.30
CA LYS A 275 -21.76 -12.70 13.89
C LYS A 275 -20.67 -13.31 13.02
N ARG A 276 -20.27 -14.56 13.33
CA ARG A 276 -19.46 -15.38 12.42
C ARG A 276 -20.20 -15.51 11.07
N PRO A 277 -19.61 -15.15 9.92
CA PRO A 277 -20.24 -15.36 8.62
C PRO A 277 -20.33 -16.86 8.30
N ALA A 278 -21.20 -17.25 7.36
CA ALA A 278 -21.52 -18.65 7.10
C ALA A 278 -20.32 -19.47 6.57
N ARG A 279 -19.31 -18.80 6.00
CA ARG A 279 -18.03 -19.36 5.54
C ARG A 279 -16.97 -18.26 5.56
N GLN A 280 -15.69 -18.62 5.64
CA GLN A 280 -14.57 -17.71 5.41
C GLN A 280 -13.44 -18.42 4.62
N PRO A 281 -12.74 -17.74 3.70
CA PRO A 281 -13.04 -16.40 3.19
C PRO A 281 -14.44 -16.36 2.56
N GLU A 282 -15.07 -15.20 2.64
CA GLU A 282 -16.38 -14.98 2.06
C GLU A 282 -16.25 -14.73 0.54
N PHE A 283 -15.06 -14.35 0.05
CA PHE A 283 -14.85 -14.05 -1.38
C PHE A 283 -13.59 -14.71 -2.01
N PRO A 284 -13.46 -16.05 -2.02
CA PRO A 284 -12.35 -16.77 -2.67
C PRO A 284 -12.35 -16.67 -4.21
N ASN A 285 -11.17 -16.82 -4.84
CA ASN A 285 -11.03 -16.66 -6.30
C ASN A 285 -11.76 -17.73 -7.12
N SER A 286 -12.09 -18.88 -6.55
CA SER A 286 -12.91 -19.92 -7.21
C SER A 286 -14.29 -19.43 -7.67
N ASN A 287 -14.78 -18.36 -7.05
CA ASN A 287 -16.11 -17.78 -7.30
C ASN A 287 -16.02 -16.33 -7.81
N TRP A 288 -14.85 -15.69 -7.66
CA TRP A 288 -14.57 -14.30 -8.00
C TRP A 288 -13.12 -14.18 -8.52
N PRO A 289 -12.85 -14.57 -9.77
CA PRO A 289 -11.50 -14.54 -10.33
C PRO A 289 -10.99 -13.09 -10.50
N ASP A 290 -9.75 -12.84 -10.09
CA ASP A 290 -9.04 -11.60 -10.44
C ASP A 290 -8.52 -11.69 -11.88
N ALA A 291 -8.88 -10.73 -12.74
CA ALA A 291 -8.49 -10.70 -14.15
C ALA A 291 -6.99 -10.36 -14.39
N ILE A 292 -6.14 -10.49 -13.37
CA ILE A 292 -4.73 -10.06 -13.32
C ILE A 292 -3.80 -11.26 -13.00
N TYR A 293 -4.34 -12.49 -12.95
CA TYR A 293 -3.60 -13.72 -12.59
C TYR A 293 -3.92 -14.94 -13.48
N GLU A 294 -4.31 -14.70 -14.74
CA GLU A 294 -4.23 -15.68 -15.84
C GLU A 294 -3.03 -15.35 -16.75
#